data_AF-A0A958MUT7-F1
#
_entry.id   AF-A0A958MUT7-F1
#
_cell.length_a   1.000
_cell.length_b   1.000
_cell.length_c   1.000
_cell.angle_alpha   90.00
_cell.angle_beta   90.00
_cell.angle_gamma   90.00
#
_symmetry.space_group_name_H-M   'P 1'
#
loop_
_entity.id
_entity.type
_entity.pdbx_description
1 polymer ?
#
loop_
_entity_poly.entity_id
_entity_poly.type
_entity_poly.pdbx_seq_one_letter_code
_entity_poly.pdbx_strand_id
1 'polypeptide(L)'
;MTPTQLWQEFLAINPQAGSEPEPWAYGAEADRLADLVARGIKTSTSSAHALYGVEGEDVPTAGGYDIILDGKGKAVCIIQTTKVYVTPFSQVTKEHA
;
A
#
# COMPACT_ATOMS: atom_id res chain seq x y z
N MET A 1 11.04 -13.98 0.78
CA MET A 1 11.51 -12.96 -0.16
C MET A 1 11.65 -11.66 0.60
N THR A 2 12.76 -10.94 0.42
CA THR A 2 12.92 -9.60 1.00
C THR A 2 12.21 -8.56 0.13
N PRO A 3 11.91 -7.35 0.66
CA PRO A 3 11.32 -6.26 -0.13
C PRO A 3 12.13 -5.94 -1.39
N THR A 4 13.45 -5.77 -1.22
CA THR A 4 14.38 -5.51 -2.32
C THR A 4 14.37 -6.61 -3.37
N GLN A 5 14.32 -7.89 -2.98
CA GLN A 5 14.22 -8.99 -3.94
C GLN A 5 12.95 -8.91 -4.77
N LEU A 6 11.80 -8.71 -4.13
CA LEU A 6 10.51 -8.59 -4.82
C LEU A 6 10.50 -7.37 -5.76
N TRP A 7 11.07 -6.24 -5.31
CA TRP A 7 11.15 -5.03 -6.13
C TRP A 7 12.03 -5.21 -7.37
N GLN A 8 13.18 -5.88 -7.25
CA GLN A 8 14.03 -6.17 -8.41
C GLN A 8 13.36 -7.10 -9.42
N GLU A 9 12.63 -8.11 -8.95
CA GLU A 9 11.82 -8.97 -9.83
C GLU A 9 10.72 -8.17 -10.54
N PHE A 10 10.08 -7.23 -9.84
CA PHE A 10 9.08 -6.34 -10.42
C PHE A 10 9.67 -5.36 -11.44
N LEU A 11 10.85 -4.79 -11.18
CA LEU A 11 11.52 -3.89 -12.13
C LEU A 11 11.94 -4.61 -13.43
N ALA A 12 12.21 -5.92 -13.38
CA ALA A 12 12.52 -6.70 -14.58
C ALA A 12 11.36 -6.74 -15.58
N ILE A 13 10.11 -6.60 -15.10
CA ILE A 13 8.89 -6.54 -15.92
C ILE A 13 8.31 -5.11 -16.03
N ASN A 14 8.65 -4.20 -15.12
CA ASN A 14 8.19 -2.81 -15.08
C ASN A 14 9.36 -1.83 -14.87
N PRO A 15 10.27 -1.68 -15.84
CA PRO A 15 11.49 -0.88 -15.68
C PRO A 15 11.24 0.61 -15.44
N GLN A 16 10.05 1.11 -15.78
CA GLN A 16 9.62 2.49 -15.56
C GLN A 16 9.12 2.79 -14.14
N ALA A 17 9.03 1.80 -13.24
CA ALA A 17 8.43 1.98 -11.91
C ALA A 17 9.29 2.83 -10.94
N GLY A 18 10.56 3.08 -11.26
CA GLY A 18 11.43 3.98 -10.51
C GLY A 18 12.12 3.33 -9.30
N SER A 19 12.34 4.12 -8.25
CA SER A 19 13.02 3.69 -7.03
C SER A 19 12.15 2.76 -6.18
N GLU A 20 12.80 1.91 -5.38
CA GLU A 20 12.12 1.05 -4.39
C GLU A 20 11.34 1.92 -3.40
N PRO A 21 10.01 1.71 -3.24
CA PRO A 21 9.23 2.42 -2.25
C PRO A 21 9.53 1.90 -0.85
N GLU A 22 9.19 2.69 0.18
CA GLU A 22 9.29 2.24 1.56
C GLU A 22 8.29 1.09 1.82
N PRO A 23 8.75 -0.09 2.29
CA PRO A 23 7.87 -1.20 2.52
C PRO A 23 7.12 -1.06 3.85
N TRP A 24 5.84 -1.45 3.87
CA TRP A 24 5.01 -1.34 5.08
C TRP A 24 4.06 -2.53 5.25
N ALA A 25 3.64 -2.74 6.49
CA ALA A 25 2.63 -3.75 6.86
C ALA A 25 1.32 -3.06 7.24
N TYR A 26 0.19 -3.69 6.91
CA TYR A 26 -1.08 -3.29 7.49
C TYR A 26 -1.05 -3.46 9.01
N GLY A 27 -1.88 -2.69 9.74
CA GLY A 27 -1.87 -2.61 11.21
C GLY A 27 -2.11 -3.92 11.97
N ALA A 28 -3.18 -4.01 12.76
CA ALA A 28 -3.34 -5.11 13.74
C ALA A 28 -3.38 -6.53 13.12
N GLU A 29 -3.80 -6.66 11.86
CA GLU A 29 -3.97 -7.95 11.16
C GLU A 29 -3.09 -8.04 9.90
N ALA A 30 -1.80 -7.72 10.00
CA ALA A 30 -0.85 -7.67 8.87
C ALA A 30 -0.97 -8.88 7.91
N ASP A 31 -0.86 -10.11 8.42
CA ASP A 31 -0.89 -11.33 7.59
C ASP A 31 -2.21 -11.49 6.84
N ARG A 32 -3.34 -11.31 7.53
CA ARG A 32 -4.68 -11.50 6.94
C ARG A 32 -4.95 -10.43 5.88
N LEU A 33 -4.60 -9.18 6.17
CA LEU A 33 -4.84 -8.07 5.26
C LEU A 33 -3.93 -8.15 4.03
N ALA A 34 -2.66 -8.56 4.20
CA ALA A 34 -1.76 -8.79 3.09
C ALA A 34 -2.24 -9.93 2.16
N ASP A 35 -2.77 -11.04 2.70
CA ASP A 35 -3.37 -12.12 1.89
C ASP A 35 -4.57 -11.61 1.07
N LEU A 36 -5.46 -10.84 1.69
CA LEU A 36 -6.63 -10.28 0.99
C LEU A 36 -6.23 -9.34 -0.15
N VAL A 37 -5.16 -8.55 0.03
CA VAL A 37 -4.62 -7.68 -1.01
C VAL A 37 -3.98 -8.51 -2.13
N ALA A 38 -3.14 -9.48 -1.79
CA ALA A 38 -2.46 -10.34 -2.77
C ALA A 38 -3.45 -11.13 -3.63
N ARG A 39 -4.61 -11.49 -3.08
CA ARG A 39 -5.70 -12.17 -3.78
C ARG A 39 -6.63 -11.22 -4.54
N GLY A 40 -6.40 -9.91 -4.49
CA GLY A 40 -7.23 -8.89 -5.14
C GLY A 40 -8.62 -8.71 -4.52
N ILE A 41 -8.85 -9.22 -3.30
CA ILE A 41 -10.13 -9.09 -2.58
C ILE A 41 -10.21 -7.72 -1.90
N LYS A 42 -9.12 -7.30 -1.25
CA LYS A 42 -8.98 -5.97 -0.67
C LYS A 42 -8.27 -5.05 -1.67
N THR A 43 -8.97 -4.05 -2.17
CA THR A 43 -8.46 -3.10 -3.19
C THR A 43 -8.46 -1.65 -2.72
N SER A 44 -8.92 -1.38 -1.50
CA SER A 44 -8.95 -0.06 -0.87
C SER A 44 -8.21 -0.06 0.48
N THR A 45 -7.66 1.09 0.84
CA THR A 45 -7.12 1.36 2.18
C THR A 45 -7.42 2.81 2.57
N SER A 46 -7.29 3.13 3.86
CA SER A 46 -7.52 4.48 4.39
C SER A 46 -6.58 4.77 5.55
N SER A 47 -6.08 6.00 5.61
CA SER A 47 -5.28 6.55 6.70
C SER A 47 -5.91 7.85 7.22
N ALA A 48 -5.51 8.28 8.41
CA ALA A 48 -6.01 9.53 8.97
C ALA A 48 -5.27 10.71 8.32
N HIS A 49 -6.00 11.53 7.54
CA HIS A 49 -5.39 12.63 6.78
C HIS A 49 -4.57 13.62 7.65
N ALA A 50 -5.00 13.85 8.89
CA ALA A 50 -4.30 14.74 9.81
C ALA A 50 -2.88 14.25 10.17
N LEU A 51 -2.60 12.94 10.10
CA LEU A 51 -1.30 12.38 10.47
C LEU A 51 -0.20 12.80 9.50
N TYR A 52 -0.48 12.89 8.21
CA TYR A 52 0.48 13.40 7.20
C TYR A 52 1.08 14.75 7.60
N GLY A 53 0.25 15.68 8.09
CA GLY A 53 0.72 16.99 8.54
C GLY A 53 1.50 16.95 9.87
N VAL A 54 1.21 15.98 10.74
CA VAL A 54 1.92 15.79 12.02
C VAL A 54 3.28 15.12 11.80
N GLU A 55 3.35 14.18 10.88
CA GLU A 55 4.53 13.36 10.58
C GLU A 55 5.43 14.02 9.52
N GLY A 56 4.93 15.05 8.83
CA GLY A 56 5.67 15.74 7.77
C GLY A 56 5.78 14.90 6.49
N GLU A 57 4.83 13.99 6.30
CA GLU A 57 4.76 13.09 5.15
C GLU A 57 3.82 13.64 4.08
N ASP A 58 4.13 13.35 2.82
CA ASP A 58 3.24 13.67 1.71
C ASP A 58 2.07 12.69 1.64
N VAL A 59 0.90 13.20 1.25
CA VAL A 59 -0.24 12.34 0.93
C VAL A 59 0.11 11.48 -0.28
N PRO A 60 -0.27 10.19 -0.32
CA PRO A 60 -0.03 9.32 -1.45
C PRO A 60 -0.54 9.91 -2.76
N THR A 61 0.09 9.53 -3.87
CA THR A 61 -0.29 9.98 -5.22
C THR A 61 -0.72 8.80 -6.08
N ALA A 62 -1.66 9.06 -7.01
CA ALA A 62 -2.03 8.07 -8.01
C ALA A 62 -0.84 7.76 -8.92
N GLY A 63 -0.63 6.48 -9.22
CA GLY A 63 0.51 5.96 -9.96
C GLY A 63 1.64 5.43 -9.07
N GLY A 64 1.69 5.84 -7.79
CA GLY A 64 2.67 5.38 -6.82
C GLY A 64 2.56 3.88 -6.52
N TYR A 65 3.69 3.25 -6.20
CA TYR A 65 3.79 1.85 -5.82
C TYR A 65 4.15 1.70 -4.35
N ASP A 66 3.69 0.60 -3.76
CA ASP A 66 3.99 0.22 -2.38
C ASP A 66 4.34 -1.27 -2.32
N ILE A 67 5.23 -1.66 -1.38
CA ILE A 67 5.53 -3.06 -1.07
C ILE A 67 4.82 -3.44 0.23
N ILE A 68 3.91 -4.42 0.16
CA ILE A 68 3.14 -4.89 1.30
C ILE A 68 3.88 -6.03 2.00
N LEU A 69 4.01 -5.91 3.31
CA LEU A 69 4.66 -6.88 4.19
C LEU A 69 3.64 -7.73 4.97
N ASP A 70 4.05 -8.95 5.30
CA ASP A 70 3.44 -9.75 6.37
C ASP A 70 3.89 -9.26 7.76
N GLY A 71 3.28 -9.80 8.82
CA GLY A 71 3.61 -9.49 10.21
C GLY A 71 5.00 -9.97 10.67
N LYS A 72 5.76 -10.64 9.79
CA LYS A 72 7.15 -11.04 9.99
C LYS A 72 8.12 -10.19 9.15
N GLY A 73 7.63 -9.15 8.47
CA GLY A 73 8.42 -8.27 7.63
C GLY A 73 8.84 -8.87 6.29
N LYS A 74 8.22 -9.96 5.84
CA LYS A 74 8.46 -10.53 4.50
C LYS A 74 7.55 -9.88 3.48
N ALA A 75 8.09 -9.61 2.30
CA ALA A 75 7.31 -9.04 1.21
C ALA A 75 6.29 -10.05 0.67
N VAL A 76 5.04 -9.60 0.52
CA VAL A 76 3.89 -10.39 0.06
C VAL A 76 3.51 -10.02 -1.37
N CYS A 77 3.32 -8.73 -1.64
CA CYS A 77 2.96 -8.23 -2.97
C CYS A 77 3.36 -6.76 -3.15
N ILE A 78 3.33 -6.31 -4.40
CA ILE A 78 3.43 -4.90 -4.78
C ILE A 78 2.05 -4.43 -5.24
N ILE A 79 1.65 -3.23 -4.81
CA ILE A 79 0.41 -2.59 -5.25
C ILE A 79 0.71 -1.28 -5.96
N GLN A 80 -0.23 -0.83 -6.79
CA GLN A 80 -0.22 0.50 -7.38
C GLN A 80 -1.45 1.27 -6.94
N THR A 81 -1.26 2.47 -6.41
CA THR A 81 -2.37 3.37 -6.06
C THR A 81 -2.98 3.93 -7.34
N THR A 82 -4.26 3.64 -7.61
CA THR A 82 -4.94 4.11 -8.82
C THR A 82 -5.76 5.38 -8.60
N LYS A 83 -6.17 5.65 -7.36
CA LYS A 83 -6.97 6.82 -6.98
C LYS A 83 -6.70 7.21 -5.54
N VAL A 84 -6.61 8.51 -5.29
CA VAL A 84 -6.52 9.10 -3.95
C VAL A 84 -7.61 10.15 -3.81
N TYR A 85 -8.25 10.18 -2.64
CA TYR A 85 -9.24 11.20 -2.29
C TYR A 85 -9.31 11.34 -0.76
N VAL A 86 -9.77 12.51 -0.32
CA VAL A 86 -10.01 12.81 1.10
C VAL A 86 -11.51 12.92 1.31
N THR A 87 -12.04 12.23 2.33
CA THR A 87 -13.44 12.30 2.72
C THR A 87 -13.58 12.23 4.24
N PRO A 88 -14.59 12.87 4.85
CA PRO A 88 -14.89 12.66 6.26
C PRO A 88 -15.20 11.18 6.54
N PHE A 89 -14.78 10.67 7.71
CA PHE A 89 -15.03 9.28 8.10
C PHE A 89 -16.52 8.89 8.04
N SER A 90 -17.41 9.81 8.42
CA SER A 90 -18.86 9.60 8.37
C SER A 90 -19.46 9.54 6.96
N GLN A 91 -18.66 9.83 5.92
CA GLN A 91 -19.08 9.84 4.51
C GLN A 91 -18.43 8.73 3.68
N VAL A 92 -17.71 7.79 4.31
CA VAL A 92 -17.17 6.61 3.62
C VAL A 92 -18.34 5.78 3.06
N THR A 93 -18.28 5.49 1.76
CA THR A 93 -19.35 4.77 1.06
C THR A 93 -19.22 3.26 1.20
N LYS A 94 -20.31 2.53 0.92
CA LYS A 94 -20.30 1.06 0.92
C LYS A 94 -19.39 0.49 -0.15
N GLU A 95 -19.19 1.19 -1.25
CA GLU A 95 -18.31 0.77 -2.34
C GLU A 95 -16.83 0.85 -1.94
N HIS A 96 -16.47 1.67 -0.95
CA HIS A 96 -15.10 1.73 -0.42
C HIS A 96 -14.84 0.66 0.65
N ALA A 97 -15.87 0.30 1.43
CA ALA A 97 -15.78 -0.58 2.60
C ALA A 97 -15.74 -2.08 2.21
#